data_AF-A0A6I8W0I5-F1
#
_entry.id   AF-A0A6I8W0I5-F1
#
_cell.length_a   1.000
_cell.length_b   1.000
_cell.length_c   1.000
_cell.angle_alpha   90.00
_cell.angle_beta   90.00
_cell.angle_gamma   90.00
#
_symmetry.space_group_name_H-M   'P 1'
#
loop_
_entity.id
_entity.type
_entity.pdbx_description
1 polymer ?
#
loop_
_entity_poly.entity_id
_entity_poly.type
_entity_poly.pdbx_seq_one_letter_code
_entity_poly.pdbx_strand_id
1 'polypeptide(L)'
;MHVCINITKEIFFLSVILICDLSFIKRMCSSIPRSSCALGVRTLFIAALLSVFQLSKQDCVWFGVCNTDAFNHNQYCSYNGTAKAMPNDGLNLLKERCSFLLDESQTEFCCDINQVKILNENVKLAAAILDRCPSCMSNLVRHICEFTCSANQSQFAHVAATQKNTEGVPYVSSLDLHITTEYMNKTYKSCSQVSVPQTGQLALDLMCGAYPASRCSPSKWFNYMGDVNNIYVPFQITYIQHPTNASINGTVPLNPHTFPCNKAINSLLPACSCSDCELSCPKAPPRTEFPEQFKIAGFDAYVVIMSSVYFVGVFIFLMGSFVFTQDSIIDENLTIDVNEVSNRTNFRKNTSFFENLGDKTEHFLEKVFTKWGTFFASYPWITLFAGAFLVSILGYGITFIQITTDPVQLWASPNSKSRIERDFFDTKFEPFFRIEQIIIKAVNLPNIIHKTSNGPITFGPVFHKDFLTVVFNLQEEIKNINANGTFLNDICYAPLSDEKSDINTSDCIIQSIWGYFQDDLSRLEETEEDNGFNVLR
;
A
#
# COMPACT_ATOMS: atom_id res chain seq x y z
N MET A 1 -45.88 7.81 45.07
CA MET A 1 -45.75 6.66 44.15
C MET A 1 -44.53 5.90 44.62
N HIS A 2 -44.79 4.79 45.31
CA HIS A 2 -43.88 4.09 46.20
C HIS A 2 -42.96 3.12 45.44
N VAL A 3 -41.69 3.07 45.87
CA VAL A 3 -40.89 1.87 46.22
C VAL A 3 -40.59 0.81 45.16
N CYS A 4 -39.30 0.67 44.82
CA CYS A 4 -38.63 -0.62 44.59
C CYS A 4 -37.10 -0.46 44.70
N ILE A 5 -36.59 -0.38 45.94
CA ILE A 5 -35.19 -0.61 46.31
C ILE A 5 -35.22 -1.58 47.50
N ASN A 6 -34.33 -2.58 47.50
CA ASN A 6 -34.07 -3.57 48.55
C ASN A 6 -35.10 -4.71 48.76
N ILE A 7 -35.00 -5.77 47.95
CA ILE A 7 -35.38 -7.13 48.37
C ILE A 7 -34.34 -8.13 47.86
N THR A 8 -33.15 -8.13 48.47
CA THR A 8 -32.15 -9.22 48.33
C THR A 8 -31.30 -9.38 49.59
N LYS A 9 -31.86 -9.05 50.76
CA LYS A 9 -31.23 -9.29 52.07
C LYS A 9 -32.05 -10.11 53.07
N GLU A 10 -33.25 -10.58 52.72
CA GLU A 10 -34.06 -11.41 53.63
C GLU A 10 -34.10 -12.93 53.32
N ILE A 11 -33.53 -13.38 52.20
CA ILE A 11 -33.55 -14.82 51.87
C ILE A 11 -32.42 -15.61 52.56
N PHE A 12 -31.45 -14.92 53.18
CA PHE A 12 -30.34 -15.57 53.88
C PHE A 12 -30.60 -15.84 55.38
N PHE A 13 -31.74 -15.40 55.92
CA PHE A 13 -32.06 -15.58 57.35
C PHE A 13 -33.06 -16.71 57.66
N LEU A 14 -33.59 -17.39 56.63
CA LEU A 14 -34.58 -18.46 56.80
C LEU A 14 -34.02 -19.89 56.60
N SER A 15 -32.73 -20.04 56.34
CA SER A 15 -32.05 -21.34 56.23
C SER A 15 -31.31 -21.79 57.49
N VAL A 16 -31.37 -21.03 58.59
CA VAL A 16 -30.68 -21.35 59.87
C VAL A 16 -31.64 -21.76 61.01
N ILE A 17 -32.96 -21.76 60.79
CA ILE A 17 -33.97 -22.16 61.81
C ILE A 17 -34.68 -23.46 61.41
N LEU A 18 -33.92 -24.48 60.97
CA LEU A 18 -34.49 -25.81 60.71
C LEU A 18 -33.52 -26.97 61.03
N ILE A 19 -32.68 -26.80 62.04
CA ILE A 19 -31.83 -27.87 62.58
C ILE A 19 -32.05 -28.12 64.10
N CYS A 20 -32.89 -27.36 64.78
CA CYS A 20 -33.24 -27.63 66.19
C CYS A 20 -34.75 -27.87 66.35
N ASP A 21 -35.20 -29.13 66.21
CA ASP A 21 -36.12 -29.75 67.19
C ASP A 21 -36.40 -31.22 66.84
N LEU A 22 -35.40 -32.08 67.06
CA LEU A 22 -35.55 -33.54 67.05
C LEU A 22 -35.98 -34.00 68.46
N SER A 23 -37.10 -33.49 68.96
CA SER A 23 -37.61 -33.86 70.30
C SER A 23 -39.14 -33.83 70.47
N PHE A 24 -39.92 -33.43 69.46
CA PHE A 24 -41.37 -33.21 69.68
C PHE A 24 -42.33 -34.16 68.96
N ILE A 25 -41.87 -35.07 68.09
CA ILE A 25 -42.74 -36.02 67.38
C ILE A 25 -42.61 -37.43 67.99
N LYS A 26 -42.84 -37.54 69.31
CA LYS A 26 -43.07 -38.83 69.98
C LYS A 26 -44.36 -38.85 70.83
N ARG A 27 -45.18 -37.81 70.75
CA ARG A 27 -46.50 -37.73 71.38
C ARG A 27 -47.53 -37.18 70.39
N MET A 28 -48.00 -38.05 69.50
CA MET A 28 -49.37 -38.00 68.97
C MET A 28 -49.58 -39.25 68.11
N CYS A 29 -49.73 -40.38 68.78
CA CYS A 29 -50.32 -41.57 68.18
C CYS A 29 -51.53 -41.95 69.02
N SER A 30 -52.69 -41.41 68.66
CA SER A 30 -53.97 -42.03 68.97
C SER A 30 -55.03 -41.54 67.97
N SER A 31 -55.52 -42.49 67.18
CA SER A 31 -56.83 -42.55 66.53
C SER A 31 -56.92 -42.22 65.02
N ILE A 32 -57.46 -43.20 64.26
CA ILE A 32 -58.27 -43.08 63.01
C ILE A 32 -57.44 -43.12 61.68
N PRO A 33 -57.92 -43.74 60.56
CA PRO A 33 -57.47 -45.07 60.14
C PRO A 33 -56.94 -45.13 58.67
N ARG A 34 -56.64 -46.35 58.22
CA ARG A 34 -56.28 -46.75 56.84
C ARG A 34 -57.13 -46.09 55.76
N SER A 35 -56.58 -45.09 55.06
CA SER A 35 -56.85 -44.82 53.63
C SER A 35 -56.03 -43.61 53.15
N SER A 36 -54.71 -43.79 52.90
CA SER A 36 -53.92 -42.89 52.02
C SER A 36 -52.49 -43.40 51.74
N CYS A 37 -52.26 -44.72 51.81
CA CYS A 37 -50.94 -45.30 51.49
C CYS A 37 -50.60 -45.26 49.99
N ALA A 38 -51.57 -44.98 49.10
CA ALA A 38 -51.37 -44.95 47.65
C ALA A 38 -50.85 -43.61 47.12
N LEU A 39 -50.97 -42.51 47.88
CA LEU A 39 -50.57 -41.17 47.42
C LEU A 39 -49.09 -40.87 47.74
N GLY A 40 -48.61 -41.31 48.90
CA GLY A 40 -47.21 -41.10 49.33
C GLY A 40 -46.18 -41.89 48.51
N VAL A 41 -46.55 -43.06 47.98
CA VAL A 41 -45.65 -43.87 47.13
C VAL A 41 -45.57 -43.31 45.70
N ARG A 42 -46.65 -42.69 45.20
CA ARG A 42 -46.66 -42.05 43.86
C ARG A 42 -45.87 -40.74 43.84
N THR A 43 -45.91 -39.93 44.89
CA THR A 43 -45.10 -38.70 44.96
C THR A 43 -43.61 -38.99 45.14
N LEU A 44 -43.24 -40.05 45.87
CA LEU A 44 -41.84 -40.49 45.99
C LEU A 44 -41.29 -41.07 44.68
N PHE A 45 -42.10 -41.82 43.92
CA PHE A 45 -41.71 -42.31 42.59
C PHE A 45 -41.59 -41.19 41.55
N ILE A 46 -42.46 -40.17 41.58
CA ILE A 46 -42.37 -39.02 40.65
C ILE A 46 -41.17 -38.13 41.00
N ALA A 47 -40.86 -37.93 42.28
CA ALA A 47 -39.66 -37.21 42.70
C ALA A 47 -38.36 -37.97 42.34
N ALA A 48 -38.37 -39.32 42.41
CA ALA A 48 -37.26 -40.16 41.98
C ALA A 48 -37.12 -40.24 40.45
N LEU A 49 -38.22 -40.13 39.68
CA LEU A 49 -38.18 -40.05 38.22
C LEU A 49 -37.70 -38.68 37.73
N LEU A 50 -38.05 -37.59 38.43
CA LEU A 50 -37.56 -36.24 38.12
C LEU A 50 -36.09 -36.01 38.48
N SER A 51 -35.54 -36.74 39.47
CA SER A 51 -34.11 -36.68 39.79
C SER A 51 -33.21 -37.48 38.84
N VAL A 52 -33.78 -38.34 37.99
CA VAL A 52 -33.06 -39.14 36.98
C VAL A 52 -32.90 -38.39 35.65
N PHE A 53 -33.68 -37.33 35.40
CA PHE A 53 -33.44 -36.41 34.28
C PHE A 53 -32.47 -35.30 34.69
N GLN A 54 -31.22 -35.65 34.97
CA GLN A 54 -30.13 -34.67 34.85
C GLN A 54 -30.02 -34.34 33.36
N LEU A 55 -30.42 -33.12 32.98
CA LEU A 55 -30.16 -32.58 31.66
C LEU A 55 -28.63 -32.58 31.48
N SER A 56 -28.12 -33.49 30.65
CA SER A 56 -26.69 -33.58 30.33
C SER A 56 -26.24 -32.24 29.77
N LYS A 57 -25.56 -31.42 30.58
CA LYS A 57 -25.05 -30.13 30.18
C LYS A 57 -23.82 -30.37 29.29
N GLN A 58 -24.03 -30.30 27.99
CA GLN A 58 -22.98 -30.40 26.98
C GLN A 58 -22.47 -29.01 26.70
N ASP A 59 -21.26 -28.70 27.16
CA ASP A 59 -20.65 -27.37 27.05
C ASP A 59 -19.55 -27.34 25.96
N CYS A 60 -18.89 -28.48 25.72
CA CYS A 60 -17.80 -28.63 24.73
C CYS A 60 -18.17 -29.58 23.58
N VAL A 61 -17.52 -29.42 22.44
CA VAL A 61 -17.60 -30.35 21.28
C VAL A 61 -16.32 -31.14 21.02
N TRP A 62 -15.18 -30.66 21.50
CA TRP A 62 -13.91 -31.38 21.48
C TRP A 62 -13.09 -31.12 22.74
N PHE A 63 -12.08 -31.97 22.97
CA PHE A 63 -11.09 -31.77 24.04
C PHE A 63 -9.85 -32.62 23.81
N GLY A 64 -8.68 -31.99 23.70
CA GLY A 64 -7.39 -32.65 23.44
C GLY A 64 -7.13 -32.96 21.96
N VAL A 65 -5.92 -33.44 21.67
CA VAL A 65 -5.44 -33.79 20.32
C VAL A 65 -5.39 -35.30 20.18
N CYS A 66 -6.00 -35.85 19.11
CA CYS A 66 -6.16 -37.30 18.93
C CYS A 66 -5.55 -37.84 17.63
N ASN A 67 -5.31 -36.98 16.64
CA ASN A 67 -4.74 -37.40 15.37
C ASN A 67 -3.86 -36.28 14.81
N THR A 68 -2.86 -36.67 14.04
CA THR A 68 -2.03 -35.76 13.26
C THR A 68 -2.03 -36.27 11.82
N ASP A 69 -2.36 -35.41 10.86
CA ASP A 69 -2.41 -35.79 9.45
C ASP A 69 -1.01 -35.86 8.80
N ALA A 70 -0.96 -36.22 7.52
CA ALA A 70 0.30 -36.32 6.76
C ALA A 70 1.02 -34.97 6.57
N PHE A 71 0.33 -33.84 6.77
CA PHE A 71 0.85 -32.49 6.68
C PHE A 71 1.21 -31.89 8.05
N ASN A 72 1.26 -32.72 9.10
CA ASN A 72 1.48 -32.32 10.50
C ASN A 72 0.37 -31.44 11.10
N HIS A 73 -0.84 -31.49 10.56
CA HIS A 73 -2.00 -30.84 11.17
C HIS A 73 -2.58 -31.66 12.30
N ASN A 74 -2.80 -31.00 13.44
CA ASN A 74 -3.37 -31.63 14.62
C ASN A 74 -4.90 -31.55 14.60
N GLN A 75 -5.55 -32.70 14.77
CA GLN A 75 -7.00 -32.84 14.79
C GLN A 75 -7.48 -33.20 16.20
N TYR A 76 -8.59 -32.59 16.61
CA TYR A 76 -9.07 -32.65 18.00
C TYR A 76 -9.96 -33.86 18.27
N CYS A 77 -9.90 -34.38 19.50
CA CYS A 77 -10.72 -35.49 19.94
C CYS A 77 -12.18 -35.06 20.08
N SER A 78 -13.12 -35.88 19.59
CA SER A 78 -14.55 -35.60 19.82
C SER A 78 -14.88 -35.73 21.32
N TYR A 79 -15.52 -34.72 21.89
CA TYR A 79 -15.84 -34.67 23.32
C TYR A 79 -17.13 -33.90 23.57
N ASN A 80 -18.12 -34.56 24.19
CA ASN A 80 -19.45 -33.99 24.45
C ASN A 80 -19.70 -33.70 25.94
N GLY A 81 -18.65 -33.42 26.72
CA GLY A 81 -18.75 -33.17 28.17
C GLY A 81 -18.76 -31.69 28.55
N THR A 82 -18.57 -31.44 29.84
CA THR A 82 -18.46 -30.09 30.42
C THR A 82 -17.06 -29.52 30.23
N ALA A 83 -16.93 -28.20 30.31
CA ALA A 83 -15.64 -27.52 30.35
C ALA A 83 -14.78 -28.03 31.53
N LYS A 84 -13.45 -28.03 31.35
CA LYS A 84 -12.50 -28.52 32.36
C LYS A 84 -11.62 -27.40 32.89
N ALA A 85 -11.25 -27.48 34.16
CA ALA A 85 -10.34 -26.53 34.78
C ALA A 85 -8.96 -26.56 34.08
N MET A 86 -8.48 -25.40 33.64
CA MET A 86 -7.17 -25.26 33.00
C MET A 86 -6.05 -25.08 34.04
N PRO A 87 -4.93 -25.82 33.94
CA PRO A 87 -3.77 -25.60 34.82
C PRO A 87 -3.13 -24.22 34.63
N ASN A 88 -2.43 -23.74 35.65
CA ASN A 88 -1.77 -22.42 35.64
C ASN A 88 -0.86 -22.18 34.42
N ASP A 89 -0.14 -23.22 33.99
CA ASP A 89 0.72 -23.14 32.80
C ASP A 89 -0.09 -22.88 31.53
N GLY A 90 -1.26 -23.50 31.41
CA GLY A 90 -2.19 -23.27 30.29
C GLY A 90 -2.84 -21.89 30.33
N LEU A 91 -3.13 -21.37 31.53
CA LEU A 91 -3.65 -20.00 31.70
C LEU A 91 -2.65 -18.95 31.22
N ASN A 92 -1.36 -19.15 31.49
CA ASN A 92 -0.31 -18.24 31.00
C ASN A 92 -0.21 -18.24 29.48
N LEU A 93 -0.34 -19.41 28.83
CA LEU A 93 -0.34 -19.52 27.37
C LEU A 93 -1.59 -18.90 26.74
N LEU A 94 -2.76 -19.10 27.35
CA LEU A 94 -4.01 -18.47 26.94
C LEU A 94 -3.92 -16.94 27.04
N LYS A 95 -3.25 -16.42 28.07
CA LYS A 95 -3.10 -14.97 28.28
C LYS A 95 -2.31 -14.28 27.17
N GLU A 96 -1.44 -15.00 26.46
CA GLU A 96 -0.64 -14.44 25.36
C GLU A 96 -1.51 -13.92 24.20
N ARG A 97 -2.59 -14.64 23.86
CA ARG A 97 -3.42 -14.35 22.66
C ARG A 97 -4.91 -14.24 22.95
N CYS A 98 -5.41 -15.03 23.90
CA CYS A 98 -6.82 -15.14 24.25
C CYS A 98 -7.13 -14.51 25.62
N SER A 99 -6.45 -13.43 26.00
CA SER A 99 -6.61 -12.79 27.32
C SER A 99 -8.05 -12.39 27.66
N PHE A 100 -8.88 -12.13 26.64
CA PHE A 100 -10.28 -11.79 26.78
C PHE A 100 -11.18 -12.96 27.24
N LEU A 101 -10.69 -14.21 27.21
CA LEU A 101 -11.41 -15.37 27.75
C LEU A 101 -11.18 -15.57 29.26
N LEU A 102 -10.22 -14.85 29.85
CA LEU A 102 -9.77 -15.01 31.24
C LEU A 102 -10.46 -14.02 32.20
N ASP A 103 -11.72 -13.66 31.97
CA ASP A 103 -12.48 -12.80 32.89
C ASP A 103 -12.45 -13.35 34.33
N GLU A 104 -12.50 -12.48 35.33
CA GLU A 104 -12.02 -12.68 36.73
C GLU A 104 -12.56 -13.91 37.50
N SER A 105 -13.52 -14.68 36.95
CA SER A 105 -14.08 -15.89 37.56
C SER A 105 -14.08 -17.14 36.66
N GLN A 106 -13.60 -17.08 35.41
CA GLN A 106 -13.65 -18.21 34.48
C GLN A 106 -12.35 -19.03 34.50
N THR A 107 -12.43 -20.24 35.05
CA THR A 107 -11.30 -21.18 35.16
C THR A 107 -11.48 -22.44 34.30
N GLU A 108 -12.67 -22.63 33.73
CA GLU A 108 -13.05 -23.80 32.94
C GLU A 108 -13.05 -23.47 31.44
N PHE A 109 -12.41 -24.33 30.64
CA PHE A 109 -12.26 -24.16 29.20
C PHE A 109 -12.47 -25.49 28.46
N CYS A 110 -12.82 -25.41 27.17
CA CYS A 110 -13.00 -26.58 26.29
C CYS A 110 -11.71 -26.98 25.55
N CYS A 111 -10.55 -26.59 26.06
CA CYS A 111 -9.26 -26.94 25.47
C CYS A 111 -8.23 -27.37 26.52
N ASP A 112 -7.20 -28.08 26.10
CA ASP A 112 -6.05 -28.48 26.93
C ASP A 112 -4.79 -27.65 26.63
N ILE A 113 -3.73 -27.86 27.40
CA ILE A 113 -2.46 -27.13 27.24
C ILE A 113 -1.86 -27.34 25.84
N ASN A 114 -1.99 -28.54 25.28
CA ASN A 114 -1.41 -28.86 23.97
C ASN A 114 -2.15 -28.14 22.84
N GLN A 115 -3.48 -28.08 22.90
CA GLN A 115 -4.31 -27.31 21.98
C GLN A 115 -3.96 -25.82 22.03
N VAL A 116 -3.71 -25.25 23.22
CA VAL A 116 -3.30 -23.84 23.34
C VAL A 116 -1.91 -23.59 22.75
N LYS A 117 -0.95 -24.53 22.90
CA LYS A 117 0.36 -24.42 22.24
C LYS A 117 0.23 -24.38 20.72
N ILE A 118 -0.53 -25.33 20.16
CA ILE A 118 -0.81 -25.40 18.72
C ILE A 118 -1.52 -24.13 18.23
N LEU A 119 -2.47 -23.63 19.01
CA LEU A 119 -3.15 -22.38 18.73
C LEU A 119 -2.16 -21.21 18.60
N ASN A 120 -1.24 -21.06 19.56
CA ASN A 120 -0.26 -19.96 19.54
C ASN A 120 0.71 -20.08 18.34
N GLU A 121 1.11 -21.30 17.95
CA GLU A 121 1.93 -21.54 16.76
C GLU A 121 1.20 -21.16 15.47
N ASN A 122 -0.06 -21.59 15.30
CA ASN A 122 -0.86 -21.26 14.12
C ASN A 122 -1.15 -19.76 14.03
N VAL A 123 -1.46 -19.12 15.15
CA VAL A 123 -1.68 -17.67 15.22
C VAL A 123 -0.40 -16.89 14.88
N LYS A 124 0.79 -17.42 15.19
CA LYS A 124 2.07 -16.79 14.81
C LYS A 124 2.26 -16.71 13.30
N LEU A 125 1.78 -17.70 12.55
CA LEU A 125 1.78 -17.65 11.08
C LEU A 125 0.86 -16.54 10.56
N ALA A 126 -0.36 -16.43 11.10
CA ALA A 126 -1.28 -15.35 10.75
C ALA A 126 -0.75 -13.97 11.15
N ALA A 127 -0.03 -13.87 12.27
CA ALA A 127 0.59 -12.64 12.74
C ALA A 127 1.61 -12.09 11.73
N ALA A 128 2.38 -12.95 11.07
CA ALA A 128 3.33 -12.50 10.04
C ALA A 128 2.67 -11.69 8.91
N ILE A 129 1.37 -11.87 8.69
CA ILE A 129 0.59 -11.21 7.65
C ILE A 129 -0.24 -10.04 8.22
N LEU A 130 -0.86 -10.21 9.39
CA LEU A 130 -1.90 -9.30 9.90
C LEU A 130 -1.48 -8.40 11.08
N ASP A 131 -0.31 -8.62 11.69
CA ASP A 131 0.09 -7.93 12.94
C ASP A 131 0.35 -6.42 12.75
N ARG A 132 0.48 -5.93 11.51
CA ARG A 132 0.51 -4.49 11.19
C ARG A 132 -0.75 -3.75 11.64
N CYS A 133 -1.89 -4.42 11.70
CA CYS A 133 -3.15 -3.85 12.18
C CYS A 133 -3.65 -4.62 13.40
N PRO A 134 -3.38 -4.13 14.62
CA PRO A 134 -3.78 -4.79 15.86
C PRO A 134 -5.29 -5.07 15.94
N SER A 135 -6.13 -4.16 15.46
CA SER A 135 -7.60 -4.33 15.46
C SER A 135 -8.03 -5.51 14.61
N CYS A 136 -7.46 -5.66 13.40
CA CYS A 136 -7.71 -6.80 12.53
C CYS A 136 -7.26 -8.11 13.20
N MET A 137 -6.01 -8.13 13.66
CA MET A 137 -5.42 -9.31 14.29
C MET A 137 -6.19 -9.75 15.53
N SER A 138 -6.61 -8.79 16.37
CA SER A 138 -7.42 -9.07 17.56
C SER A 138 -8.79 -9.65 17.20
N ASN A 139 -9.46 -9.14 16.15
CA ASN A 139 -10.74 -9.70 15.72
C ASN A 139 -10.58 -11.14 15.23
N LEU A 140 -9.54 -11.44 14.45
CA LEU A 140 -9.28 -12.79 13.95
C LEU A 140 -8.86 -13.75 15.09
N VAL A 141 -7.93 -13.34 15.95
CA VAL A 141 -7.52 -14.16 17.10
C VAL A 141 -8.70 -14.43 18.02
N ARG A 142 -9.57 -13.44 18.23
CA ARG A 142 -10.80 -13.62 19.01
C ARG A 142 -11.70 -14.69 18.42
N HIS A 143 -11.89 -14.70 17.11
CA HIS A 143 -12.62 -15.76 16.41
C HIS A 143 -12.04 -17.15 16.74
N ILE A 144 -10.73 -17.31 16.57
CA ILE A 144 -10.06 -18.61 16.73
C ILE A 144 -10.08 -19.08 18.18
N CYS A 145 -9.79 -18.19 19.13
CA CYS A 145 -9.84 -18.47 20.56
C CYS A 145 -11.24 -18.89 21.02
N GLU A 146 -12.30 -18.23 20.56
CA GLU A 146 -13.69 -18.55 20.94
C GLU A 146 -14.07 -19.96 20.48
N PHE A 147 -13.90 -20.29 19.19
CA PHE A 147 -14.29 -21.63 18.74
C PHE A 147 -13.37 -22.74 19.23
N THR A 148 -12.14 -22.44 19.65
CA THR A 148 -11.19 -23.45 20.13
C THR A 148 -11.34 -23.74 21.62
N CYS A 149 -11.49 -22.71 22.45
CA CYS A 149 -11.32 -22.80 23.91
C CYS A 149 -12.52 -22.29 24.74
N SER A 150 -13.52 -21.63 24.14
CA SER A 150 -14.66 -21.07 24.88
C SER A 150 -15.38 -22.15 25.70
N ALA A 151 -15.80 -21.82 26.92
CA ALA A 151 -16.50 -22.74 27.80
C ALA A 151 -17.91 -23.10 27.31
N ASN A 152 -18.49 -22.31 26.40
CA ASN A 152 -19.84 -22.50 25.87
C ASN A 152 -19.81 -22.88 24.38
N GLN A 153 -18.81 -23.66 23.97
CA GLN A 153 -18.53 -24.01 22.58
C GLN A 153 -19.74 -24.65 21.87
N SER A 154 -20.48 -25.50 22.58
CA SER A 154 -21.66 -26.21 22.07
C SER A 154 -22.83 -25.31 21.65
N GLN A 155 -22.82 -24.03 22.06
CA GLN A 155 -23.88 -23.08 21.68
C GLN A 155 -23.81 -22.67 20.22
N PHE A 156 -22.61 -22.68 19.63
CA PHE A 156 -22.35 -22.16 18.28
C PHE A 156 -21.56 -23.12 17.39
N ALA A 157 -20.94 -24.17 17.92
CA ALA A 157 -20.19 -25.16 17.16
C ALA A 157 -20.85 -26.54 17.26
N HIS A 158 -21.02 -27.24 16.13
CA HIS A 158 -21.58 -28.59 16.06
C HIS A 158 -20.68 -29.51 15.25
N VAL A 159 -20.44 -30.73 15.74
CA VAL A 159 -19.62 -31.71 15.02
C VAL A 159 -20.45 -32.34 13.89
N ALA A 160 -20.08 -32.04 12.64
CA ALA A 160 -20.75 -32.57 11.47
C ALA A 160 -20.30 -34.01 11.15
N ALA A 161 -19.00 -34.31 11.33
CA ALA A 161 -18.45 -35.65 11.09
C ALA A 161 -17.27 -35.97 12.02
N THR A 162 -17.11 -37.25 12.33
CA THR A 162 -15.97 -37.80 13.07
C THR A 162 -15.35 -38.97 12.31
N GLN A 163 -14.04 -39.14 12.45
CA GLN A 163 -13.28 -40.28 11.95
C GLN A 163 -12.52 -40.92 13.10
N LYS A 164 -11.98 -42.13 12.91
CA LYS A 164 -11.21 -42.85 13.93
C LYS A 164 -9.76 -42.95 13.52
N ASN A 165 -8.86 -42.73 14.47
CA ASN A 165 -7.42 -42.92 14.25
C ASN A 165 -7.08 -44.44 14.22
N THR A 166 -5.79 -44.76 14.02
CA THR A 166 -5.27 -46.15 14.01
C THR A 166 -5.49 -46.89 15.34
N GLU A 167 -5.66 -46.16 16.44
CA GLU A 167 -5.92 -46.68 17.79
C GLU A 167 -7.43 -46.76 18.11
N GLY A 168 -8.30 -46.41 17.17
CA GLY A 168 -9.75 -46.46 17.31
C GLY A 168 -10.38 -45.26 18.05
N VAL A 169 -9.59 -44.23 18.38
CA VAL A 169 -10.05 -43.01 19.06
C VAL A 169 -10.73 -42.07 18.07
N PRO A 170 -11.96 -41.58 18.35
CA PRO A 170 -12.68 -40.69 17.45
C PRO A 170 -12.14 -39.24 17.51
N TYR A 171 -11.81 -38.69 16.35
CA TYR A 171 -11.44 -37.29 16.16
C TYR A 171 -12.41 -36.56 15.23
N VAL A 172 -12.49 -35.24 15.37
CA VAL A 172 -13.39 -34.38 14.57
C VAL A 172 -12.81 -34.19 13.17
N SER A 173 -13.57 -34.54 12.14
CA SER A 173 -13.18 -34.36 10.73
C SER A 173 -13.93 -33.24 10.02
N SER A 174 -15.10 -32.85 10.54
CA SER A 174 -15.86 -31.71 10.03
C SER A 174 -16.64 -31.04 11.16
N LEU A 175 -16.66 -29.71 11.17
CA LEU A 175 -17.35 -28.86 12.14
C LEU A 175 -18.24 -27.84 11.45
N ASP A 176 -19.48 -27.71 11.91
CA ASP A 176 -20.38 -26.62 11.53
C ASP A 176 -20.30 -25.50 12.57
N LEU A 177 -19.84 -24.33 12.15
CA LEU A 177 -19.68 -23.16 13.01
C LEU A 177 -20.71 -22.09 12.67
N HIS A 178 -21.62 -21.83 13.60
CA HIS A 178 -22.68 -20.84 13.47
C HIS A 178 -22.16 -19.47 13.89
N ILE A 179 -22.16 -18.52 12.96
CA ILE A 179 -21.57 -17.20 13.15
C ILE A 179 -22.47 -16.12 12.58
N THR A 180 -22.41 -14.92 13.14
CA THR A 180 -23.22 -13.80 12.66
C THR A 180 -22.59 -13.11 11.46
N THR A 181 -23.44 -12.72 10.50
CA THR A 181 -23.03 -12.00 9.29
C THR A 181 -22.39 -10.65 9.65
N GLU A 182 -22.90 -10.01 10.70
CA GLU A 182 -22.34 -8.76 11.23
C GLU A 182 -20.88 -8.92 11.68
N TYR A 183 -20.59 -9.96 12.46
CA TYR A 183 -19.23 -10.23 12.94
C TYR A 183 -18.27 -10.49 11.79
N MET A 184 -18.65 -11.37 10.84
CA MET A 184 -17.82 -11.65 9.65
C MET A 184 -17.52 -10.39 8.85
N ASN A 185 -18.53 -9.55 8.61
CA ASN A 185 -18.37 -8.32 7.85
C ASN A 185 -17.47 -7.31 8.55
N LYS A 186 -17.61 -7.13 9.87
CA LYS A 186 -16.77 -6.20 10.64
C LYS A 186 -15.32 -6.68 10.72
N THR A 187 -15.10 -7.96 10.97
CA THR A 187 -13.77 -8.57 11.00
C THR A 187 -13.10 -8.44 9.63
N TYR A 188 -13.79 -8.80 8.54
CA TYR A 188 -13.30 -8.61 7.18
C TYR A 188 -12.94 -7.15 6.89
N LYS A 189 -13.85 -6.21 7.20
CA LYS A 189 -13.63 -4.78 6.94
C LYS A 189 -12.40 -4.24 7.69
N SER A 190 -12.16 -4.71 8.92
CA SER A 190 -10.97 -4.32 9.68
C SER A 190 -9.66 -4.81 9.08
N CYS A 191 -9.69 -5.86 8.25
CA CYS A 191 -8.52 -6.50 7.64
C CYS A 191 -8.34 -6.20 6.15
N SER A 192 -9.37 -5.67 5.48
CA SER A 192 -9.44 -5.57 4.02
C SER A 192 -8.34 -4.76 3.34
N GLN A 193 -7.74 -3.81 4.05
CA GLN A 193 -6.69 -2.92 3.53
C GLN A 193 -5.33 -3.15 4.19
N VAL A 194 -5.18 -4.18 5.02
CA VAL A 194 -3.89 -4.50 5.64
C VAL A 194 -2.90 -4.88 4.55
N SER A 195 -1.75 -4.22 4.52
CA SER A 195 -0.75 -4.38 3.47
C SER A 195 0.46 -5.20 3.94
N VAL A 196 0.97 -6.07 3.07
CA VAL A 196 2.16 -6.91 3.31
C VAL A 196 3.33 -6.28 2.55
N PRO A 197 4.21 -5.49 3.21
CA PRO A 197 5.20 -4.67 2.52
C PRO A 197 6.29 -5.48 1.81
N GLN A 198 6.52 -6.73 2.23
CA GLN A 198 7.48 -7.63 1.57
C GLN A 198 7.07 -8.00 0.14
N THR A 199 5.77 -8.14 -0.12
CA THR A 199 5.24 -8.50 -1.44
C THR A 199 4.59 -7.31 -2.16
N GLY A 200 4.32 -6.21 -1.45
CA GLY A 200 3.57 -5.08 -1.97
C GLY A 200 2.07 -5.37 -2.19
N GLN A 201 1.58 -6.52 -1.71
CA GLN A 201 0.19 -6.97 -1.86
C GLN A 201 -0.62 -6.70 -0.58
N LEU A 202 -1.94 -6.88 -0.65
CA LEU A 202 -2.81 -6.86 0.53
C LEU A 202 -2.78 -8.23 1.22
N ALA A 203 -2.99 -8.25 2.52
CA ALA A 203 -3.05 -9.47 3.32
C ALA A 203 -4.09 -10.47 2.79
N LEU A 204 -5.25 -9.96 2.34
CA LEU A 204 -6.30 -10.80 1.79
C LEU A 204 -5.98 -11.35 0.40
N ASP A 205 -4.99 -10.83 -0.32
CA ASP A 205 -4.49 -11.49 -1.54
C ASP A 205 -3.85 -12.85 -1.22
N LEU A 206 -3.28 -13.00 -0.02
CA LEU A 206 -2.65 -14.23 0.45
C LEU A 206 -3.62 -15.13 1.24
N MET A 207 -4.65 -14.53 1.83
CA MET A 207 -5.55 -15.21 2.77
C MET A 207 -6.95 -15.52 2.20
N CYS A 208 -7.22 -15.26 0.92
CA CYS A 208 -8.55 -15.49 0.30
C CYS A 208 -8.52 -16.54 -0.82
N GLY A 209 -7.49 -17.39 -0.85
CA GLY A 209 -7.34 -18.50 -1.80
C GLY A 209 -7.21 -18.01 -3.24
N ALA A 210 -8.01 -18.57 -4.14
CA ALA A 210 -8.00 -18.22 -5.57
C ALA A 210 -8.52 -16.80 -5.87
N TYR A 211 -9.05 -16.08 -4.88
CA TYR A 211 -9.61 -14.75 -5.08
C TYR A 211 -8.64 -13.66 -4.61
N PRO A 212 -8.23 -12.72 -5.48
CA PRO A 212 -7.48 -11.55 -5.04
C PRO A 212 -8.33 -10.69 -4.10
N ALA A 213 -7.71 -9.84 -3.29
CA ALA A 213 -8.36 -8.94 -2.33
C ALA A 213 -9.47 -8.09 -2.97
N SER A 214 -9.32 -7.71 -4.24
CA SER A 214 -10.34 -6.99 -5.01
C SER A 214 -11.62 -7.81 -5.28
N ARG A 215 -11.53 -9.14 -5.30
CA ARG A 215 -12.64 -10.09 -5.52
C ARG A 215 -12.98 -10.93 -4.29
N CYS A 216 -12.29 -10.67 -3.18
CA CYS A 216 -12.54 -11.32 -1.91
C CYS A 216 -13.80 -10.75 -1.27
N SER A 217 -14.52 -11.59 -0.54
CA SER A 217 -15.68 -11.18 0.26
C SER A 217 -15.57 -11.82 1.65
N PRO A 218 -16.29 -11.29 2.65
CA PRO A 218 -16.31 -11.88 3.99
C PRO A 218 -16.59 -13.38 3.97
N SER A 219 -17.59 -13.82 3.20
CA SER A 219 -17.92 -15.24 3.08
C SER A 219 -16.82 -16.06 2.42
N LYS A 220 -16.20 -15.54 1.34
CA LYS A 220 -15.09 -16.25 0.65
C LYS A 220 -13.88 -16.41 1.55
N TRP A 221 -13.53 -15.37 2.30
CA TRP A 221 -12.39 -15.39 3.21
C TRP A 221 -12.59 -16.42 4.33
N PHE A 222 -13.74 -16.39 5.01
CA PHE A 222 -14.03 -17.37 6.06
C PHE A 222 -14.15 -18.79 5.52
N ASN A 223 -14.77 -18.99 4.35
CA ASN A 223 -14.80 -20.30 3.71
C ASN A 223 -13.40 -20.83 3.43
N TYR A 224 -12.48 -20.00 2.93
CA TYR A 224 -11.08 -20.40 2.71
C TYR A 224 -10.34 -20.74 4.01
N MET A 225 -10.64 -20.03 5.11
CA MET A 225 -10.09 -20.36 6.44
C MET A 225 -10.64 -21.67 7.02
N GLY A 226 -11.71 -22.22 6.46
CA GLY A 226 -12.33 -23.47 6.90
C GLY A 226 -12.27 -24.59 5.86
N ASP A 227 -11.71 -24.36 4.68
CA ASP A 227 -11.64 -25.35 3.60
C ASP A 227 -10.47 -26.31 3.81
N VAL A 228 -10.74 -27.61 3.92
CA VAL A 228 -9.72 -28.65 4.10
C VAL A 228 -8.77 -28.79 2.90
N ASN A 229 -9.14 -28.26 1.72
CA ASN A 229 -8.23 -28.23 0.56
C ASN A 229 -7.08 -27.23 0.75
N ASN A 230 -7.18 -26.35 1.76
CA ASN A 230 -6.13 -25.43 2.13
C ASN A 230 -5.10 -26.11 3.04
N ILE A 231 -3.83 -26.06 2.65
CA ILE A 231 -2.69 -26.64 3.39
C ILE A 231 -2.48 -26.09 4.80
N TYR A 232 -3.24 -25.08 5.23
CA TYR A 232 -3.16 -24.53 6.59
C TYR A 232 -4.33 -24.99 7.49
N VAL A 233 -5.31 -25.71 6.94
CA VAL A 233 -6.57 -26.05 7.62
C VAL A 233 -6.57 -27.53 8.02
N PRO A 234 -6.67 -27.86 9.32
CA PRO A 234 -6.52 -29.23 9.82
C PRO A 234 -7.71 -30.16 9.51
N PHE A 235 -8.91 -29.59 9.39
CA PHE A 235 -10.15 -30.30 9.11
C PHE A 235 -11.22 -29.30 8.62
N GLN A 236 -12.27 -29.80 7.96
CA GLN A 236 -13.29 -28.94 7.37
C GLN A 236 -14.07 -28.16 8.44
N ILE A 237 -14.14 -26.84 8.30
CA ILE A 237 -14.96 -25.94 9.12
C ILE A 237 -15.94 -25.22 8.20
N THR A 238 -17.23 -25.55 8.33
CA THR A 238 -18.30 -24.93 7.55
C THR A 238 -18.89 -23.75 8.31
N TYR A 239 -18.71 -22.55 7.77
CA TYR A 239 -19.24 -21.31 8.37
C TYR A 239 -20.70 -21.07 7.98
N ILE A 240 -21.60 -21.29 8.93
CA ILE A 240 -23.05 -21.07 8.75
C ILE A 240 -23.39 -19.66 9.21
N GLN A 241 -23.74 -18.80 8.25
CA GLN A 241 -24.04 -17.38 8.48
C GLN A 241 -25.47 -17.16 8.96
N HIS A 242 -25.61 -16.44 10.08
CA HIS A 242 -26.90 -16.00 10.62
C HIS A 242 -27.06 -14.49 10.49
N PRO A 243 -28.24 -13.96 10.11
CA PRO A 243 -28.45 -12.53 9.96
C PRO A 243 -28.60 -11.80 11.30
N THR A 244 -29.05 -12.50 12.35
CA THR A 244 -29.31 -11.92 13.68
C THR A 244 -28.68 -12.79 14.77
N ASN A 245 -28.53 -12.21 15.97
CA ASN A 245 -28.05 -12.93 17.17
C ASN A 245 -29.12 -13.80 17.81
N ALA A 246 -30.28 -13.98 17.15
CA ALA A 246 -31.37 -14.75 17.70
C ALA A 246 -31.00 -16.24 17.74
N SER A 247 -31.40 -16.93 18.81
CA SER A 247 -31.27 -18.38 18.85
C SER A 247 -32.20 -19.00 17.82
N ILE A 248 -31.63 -19.75 16.88
CA ILE A 248 -32.38 -20.52 15.88
C ILE A 248 -32.16 -22.00 16.23
N ASN A 249 -33.24 -22.72 16.52
CA ASN A 249 -33.21 -24.14 16.92
C ASN A 249 -32.28 -24.43 18.13
N GLY A 250 -32.22 -23.52 19.11
CA GLY A 250 -31.36 -23.70 20.29
C GLY A 250 -29.87 -23.43 20.05
N THR A 251 -29.47 -23.05 18.82
CA THR A 251 -28.10 -22.63 18.49
C THR A 251 -28.02 -21.11 18.57
N VAL A 252 -27.06 -20.59 19.33
CA VAL A 252 -26.80 -19.15 19.47
C VAL A 252 -25.57 -18.84 18.62
N PRO A 253 -25.67 -18.05 17.55
CA PRO A 253 -24.53 -17.81 16.68
C PRO A 253 -23.46 -16.96 17.36
N LEU A 254 -22.20 -17.25 17.06
CA LEU A 254 -21.04 -16.53 17.57
C LEU A 254 -21.05 -15.06 17.10
N ASN A 255 -21.05 -14.13 18.06
CA ASN A 255 -20.94 -12.68 17.81
C ASN A 255 -20.11 -11.95 18.89
N PRO A 256 -18.80 -12.18 18.95
CA PRO A 256 -17.92 -11.49 19.88
C PRO A 256 -17.73 -10.03 19.49
N HIS A 257 -17.34 -9.20 20.46
CA HIS A 257 -17.09 -7.78 20.21
C HIS A 257 -15.90 -7.57 19.25
N THR A 258 -16.13 -6.79 18.20
CA THR A 258 -15.14 -6.42 17.17
C THR A 258 -14.57 -5.02 17.38
N PHE A 259 -13.28 -4.82 17.10
CA PHE A 259 -12.64 -3.51 17.05
C PHE A 259 -12.56 -3.00 15.61
N PRO A 260 -13.09 -1.81 15.28
CA PRO A 260 -12.88 -1.21 13.97
C PRO A 260 -11.41 -0.75 13.82
N CYS A 261 -10.91 -0.71 12.58
CA CYS A 261 -9.49 -0.44 12.34
C CYS A 261 -9.03 0.97 12.75
N ASN A 262 -9.96 1.94 12.82
CA ASN A 262 -9.69 3.31 13.24
C ASN A 262 -9.79 3.56 14.76
N LYS A 263 -9.99 2.51 15.56
CA LYS A 263 -10.08 2.61 17.03
C LYS A 263 -9.00 1.78 17.69
N ALA A 264 -8.33 2.36 18.68
CA ALA A 264 -7.36 1.67 19.52
C ALA A 264 -8.06 0.61 20.39
N ILE A 265 -7.38 -0.53 20.60
CA ILE A 265 -7.88 -1.62 21.47
C ILE A 265 -7.67 -1.24 22.93
N ASN A 266 -6.46 -0.80 23.27
CA ASN A 266 -6.05 -0.37 24.60
C ASN A 266 -4.91 0.67 24.48
N SER A 267 -4.37 1.13 25.62
CA SER A 267 -3.30 2.14 25.64
C SER A 267 -1.97 1.66 25.03
N LEU A 268 -1.76 0.34 24.94
CA LEU A 268 -0.55 -0.28 24.38
C LEU A 268 -0.70 -0.59 22.88
N LEU A 269 -1.92 -0.80 22.41
CA LEU A 269 -2.27 -1.19 21.05
C LEU A 269 -3.08 -0.07 20.37
N PRO A 270 -2.41 0.84 19.63
CA PRO A 270 -3.06 1.96 18.97
C PRO A 270 -3.95 1.50 17.80
N ALA A 271 -4.70 2.45 17.24
CA ALA A 271 -5.46 2.22 16.01
C ALA A 271 -4.52 1.90 14.83
N CYS A 272 -5.05 1.22 13.81
CA CYS A 272 -4.27 0.85 12.63
C CYS A 272 -3.86 2.09 11.83
N SER A 273 -2.71 2.00 11.16
CA SER A 273 -2.18 3.07 10.32
C SER A 273 -3.10 3.35 9.11
N CYS A 274 -3.01 4.56 8.54
CA CYS A 274 -3.79 4.94 7.35
C CYS A 274 -3.47 4.04 6.13
N SER A 275 -2.24 3.56 6.00
CA SER A 275 -1.85 2.64 4.92
C SER A 275 -2.48 1.25 5.04
N ASP A 276 -2.91 0.86 6.25
CA ASP A 276 -3.58 -0.42 6.52
C ASP A 276 -5.10 -0.28 6.77
N CYS A 277 -5.59 0.96 6.87
CA CYS A 277 -6.98 1.30 7.18
C CYS A 277 -7.29 2.73 6.72
N GLU A 278 -8.08 2.86 5.65
CA GLU A 278 -8.53 4.12 5.08
C GLU A 278 -9.37 4.93 6.08
N LEU A 279 -10.10 4.26 6.97
CA LEU A 279 -10.88 4.92 8.02
C LEU A 279 -10.00 5.66 9.05
N SER A 280 -8.70 5.34 9.12
CA SER A 280 -7.73 6.04 9.96
C SER A 280 -7.09 7.24 9.25
N CYS A 281 -7.33 7.42 7.94
CA CYS A 281 -6.66 8.46 7.17
C CYS A 281 -7.18 9.87 7.50
N PRO A 282 -6.29 10.84 7.72
CA PRO A 282 -6.69 12.24 7.74
C PRO A 282 -7.19 12.64 6.34
N LYS A 283 -8.15 13.57 6.30
CA LYS A 283 -8.56 14.16 5.02
C LYS A 283 -7.37 14.90 4.43
N ALA A 284 -7.09 14.65 3.14
CA ALA A 284 -5.99 15.29 2.44
C ALA A 284 -6.11 16.83 2.57
N PRO A 285 -4.99 17.54 2.81
CA PRO A 285 -5.01 18.99 2.74
C PRO A 285 -5.47 19.42 1.33
N PRO A 286 -6.12 20.58 1.20
CA PRO A 286 -6.47 21.11 -0.11
C PRO A 286 -5.21 21.20 -0.97
N ARG A 287 -5.34 20.84 -2.25
CA ARG A 287 -4.23 20.86 -3.20
C ARG A 287 -3.57 22.26 -3.16
N THR A 288 -2.28 22.31 -2.86
CA THR A 288 -1.48 23.53 -2.95
C THR A 288 -1.60 24.07 -4.37
N GLU A 289 -2.02 25.33 -4.49
CA GLU A 289 -2.11 26.00 -5.79
C GLU A 289 -0.73 25.99 -6.46
N PHE A 290 -0.72 25.84 -7.78
CA PHE A 290 0.51 25.80 -8.58
C PHE A 290 1.41 27.01 -8.27
N PRO A 291 2.75 26.88 -8.37
CA PRO A 291 3.66 27.99 -8.08
C PRO A 291 3.21 29.21 -8.87
N GLU A 292 2.95 30.30 -8.13
CA GLU A 292 2.45 31.52 -8.72
C GLU A 292 3.37 31.96 -9.86
N GLN A 293 2.76 32.38 -10.97
CA GLN A 293 3.48 33.01 -12.07
C GLN A 293 4.38 34.12 -11.52
N PHE A 294 5.57 34.29 -12.10
CA PHE A 294 6.54 35.28 -11.64
C PHE A 294 5.91 36.68 -11.65
N LYS A 295 5.62 37.22 -10.46
CA LYS A 295 4.98 38.53 -10.26
C LYS A 295 5.97 39.51 -9.65
N ILE A 296 5.95 40.76 -10.12
CA ILE A 296 6.67 41.89 -9.53
C ILE A 296 5.62 42.88 -9.01
N ALA A 297 5.64 43.16 -7.70
CA ALA A 297 4.67 44.05 -7.04
C ALA A 297 3.18 43.71 -7.30
N GLY A 298 2.86 42.41 -7.45
CA GLY A 298 1.49 41.92 -7.69
C GLY A 298 1.04 41.93 -9.16
N PHE A 299 1.84 42.49 -10.08
CA PHE A 299 1.61 42.42 -11.52
C PHE A 299 2.48 41.33 -12.16
N ASP A 300 2.05 40.83 -13.32
CA ASP A 300 2.88 39.94 -14.14
C ASP A 300 4.23 40.61 -14.43
N ALA A 301 5.32 39.93 -14.07
CA ALA A 301 6.68 40.45 -14.25
C ALA A 301 6.97 40.82 -15.71
N TYR A 302 6.40 40.09 -16.67
CA TYR A 302 6.57 40.38 -18.09
C TYR A 302 6.01 41.78 -18.44
N VAL A 303 4.84 42.13 -17.90
CA VAL A 303 4.22 43.44 -18.12
C VAL A 303 5.06 44.56 -17.52
N VAL A 304 5.57 44.36 -16.30
CA VAL A 304 6.42 45.35 -15.62
C VAL A 304 7.73 45.57 -16.38
N ILE A 305 8.39 44.49 -16.81
CA ILE A 305 9.65 44.55 -17.55
C ILE A 305 9.45 45.20 -18.93
N MET A 306 8.44 44.78 -19.69
CA MET A 306 8.20 45.35 -21.01
C MET A 306 7.77 46.81 -20.96
N SER A 307 6.97 47.18 -19.95
CA SER A 307 6.60 48.59 -19.74
C SER A 307 7.82 49.44 -19.38
N SER A 308 8.71 48.96 -18.51
CA SER A 308 9.91 49.72 -18.14
C SER A 308 10.84 49.92 -19.34
N VAL A 309 11.06 48.87 -20.15
CA VAL A 309 11.84 48.96 -21.41
C VAL A 309 11.22 49.99 -22.36
N TYR A 310 9.89 49.97 -22.52
CA TYR A 310 9.18 50.93 -23.37
C TYR A 310 9.36 52.38 -22.89
N PHE A 311 9.14 52.66 -21.59
CA PHE A 311 9.28 54.01 -21.06
C PHE A 311 10.71 54.55 -21.16
N VAL A 312 11.72 53.71 -20.90
CA VAL A 312 13.12 54.08 -21.10
C VAL A 312 13.40 54.38 -22.58
N GLY A 313 12.90 53.55 -23.49
CA GLY A 313 13.03 53.77 -24.93
C GLY A 313 12.39 55.09 -25.40
N VAL A 314 11.16 55.38 -24.94
CA VAL A 314 10.46 56.64 -25.24
C VAL A 314 11.20 57.84 -24.66
N PHE A 315 11.71 57.73 -23.43
CA PHE A 315 12.48 58.82 -22.82
C PHE A 315 13.75 59.15 -23.62
N ILE A 316 14.51 58.12 -24.03
CA ILE A 316 15.69 58.30 -24.87
C ILE A 316 15.30 58.91 -26.22
N PHE A 317 14.22 58.44 -26.84
CA PHE A 317 13.74 58.96 -28.13
C PHE A 317 13.29 60.42 -28.05
N LEU A 318 12.55 60.79 -27.00
CA LEU A 318 12.09 62.15 -26.78
C LEU A 318 13.26 63.08 -26.42
N MET A 319 14.23 62.62 -25.61
CA MET A 319 15.46 63.38 -25.35
C MET A 319 16.25 63.61 -26.63
N GLY A 320 16.44 62.57 -27.45
CA GLY A 320 17.10 62.70 -28.75
C GLY A 320 16.37 63.69 -29.65
N SER A 321 15.05 63.54 -29.80
CA SER A 321 14.24 64.42 -30.64
C SER A 321 14.26 65.86 -30.14
N PHE A 322 14.19 66.09 -28.83
CA PHE A 322 14.26 67.43 -28.24
C PHE A 322 15.61 68.09 -28.51
N VAL A 323 16.72 67.36 -28.30
CA VAL A 323 18.07 67.84 -28.62
C VAL A 323 18.21 68.16 -30.12
N PHE A 324 17.71 67.31 -31.02
CA PHE A 324 17.73 67.57 -32.46
C PHE A 324 16.84 68.75 -32.88
N THR A 325 15.66 68.92 -32.27
CA THR A 325 14.79 70.08 -32.56
C THR A 325 15.32 71.39 -32.00
N GLN A 326 16.01 71.35 -30.85
CA GLN A 326 16.62 72.56 -30.28
C GLN A 326 17.77 73.09 -31.14
N ASP A 327 18.57 72.21 -31.76
CA ASP A 327 19.56 72.61 -32.76
C ASP A 327 18.89 73.22 -34.02
N SER A 328 17.71 72.74 -34.43
CA SER A 328 16.99 73.31 -35.58
C SER A 328 16.34 74.68 -35.31
N ILE A 329 15.87 74.95 -34.09
CA ILE A 329 15.24 76.23 -33.72
C ILE A 329 16.28 77.34 -33.51
N ILE A 330 17.51 77.00 -33.10
CA ILE A 330 18.60 77.97 -32.98
C ILE A 330 19.06 78.47 -34.37
N ASP A 331 18.98 77.64 -35.42
CA ASP A 331 19.34 78.03 -36.80
C ASP A 331 18.29 79.00 -37.42
N GLU A 332 17.03 79.04 -36.95
CA GLU A 332 15.97 79.91 -37.49
C GLU A 332 15.86 81.31 -36.84
N ASN A 333 16.44 81.54 -35.66
CA ASN A 333 16.36 82.84 -34.96
C ASN A 333 17.40 83.88 -35.44
N LEU A 334 18.16 83.62 -36.51
CA LEU A 334 19.01 84.62 -37.16
C LEU A 334 18.23 85.34 -38.27
N THR A 335 17.31 86.21 -37.86
CA THR A 335 16.55 87.08 -38.76
C THR A 335 17.48 88.00 -39.54
N ILE A 336 17.30 87.94 -40.86
CA ILE A 336 17.83 88.80 -41.91
C ILE A 336 17.57 90.28 -41.55
N ASP A 337 18.63 91.04 -41.31
CA ASP A 337 18.57 92.51 -41.42
C ASP A 337 19.04 92.89 -42.83
N VAL A 338 18.08 93.29 -43.66
CA VAL A 338 18.35 93.86 -44.99
C VAL A 338 18.74 95.31 -44.76
N ASN A 339 20.04 95.61 -44.77
CA ASN A 339 20.56 96.87 -45.31
C ASN A 339 22.08 96.83 -45.54
N GLU A 340 22.43 97.29 -46.73
CA GLU A 340 23.72 97.91 -47.09
C GLU A 340 24.86 97.03 -47.68
N VAL A 341 25.36 97.57 -48.78
CA VAL A 341 26.35 97.06 -49.73
C VAL A 341 27.72 96.86 -49.08
N SER A 342 28.32 95.67 -49.22
CA SER A 342 29.69 95.43 -49.72
C SER A 342 30.31 94.12 -49.20
N ASN A 343 31.08 93.48 -50.08
CA ASN A 343 32.10 92.45 -49.84
C ASN A 343 31.66 91.01 -49.46
N ARG A 344 31.91 90.10 -50.42
CA ARG A 344 32.12 88.67 -50.21
C ARG A 344 33.29 88.46 -49.24
N THR A 345 33.01 88.17 -47.98
CA THR A 345 33.93 87.44 -47.09
C THR A 345 33.14 86.75 -45.98
N ASN A 346 33.18 85.41 -45.99
CA ASN A 346 33.08 84.50 -44.85
C ASN A 346 31.88 84.67 -43.90
N PHE A 347 30.74 84.09 -44.30
CA PHE A 347 29.67 83.71 -43.38
C PHE A 347 30.18 82.53 -42.52
N ARG A 348 30.74 82.82 -41.34
CA ARG A 348 31.19 81.79 -40.39
C ARG A 348 29.97 81.25 -39.64
N LYS A 349 29.43 80.12 -40.11
CA LYS A 349 28.46 79.31 -39.38
C LYS A 349 29.13 78.86 -38.07
N ASN A 350 28.57 79.21 -36.92
CA ASN A 350 29.03 78.67 -35.64
C ASN A 350 28.58 77.20 -35.56
N THR A 351 29.49 76.28 -35.88
CA THR A 351 29.28 74.83 -35.79
C THR A 351 28.96 74.43 -34.34
N SER A 352 27.95 73.57 -34.16
CA SER A 352 27.53 73.04 -32.85
C SER A 352 28.73 72.36 -32.14
N PHE A 353 28.75 72.36 -30.79
CA PHE A 353 29.82 71.72 -30.02
C PHE A 353 30.02 70.25 -30.42
N PHE A 354 28.93 69.56 -30.74
CA PHE A 354 28.95 68.18 -31.23
C PHE A 354 29.47 68.05 -32.66
N GLU A 355 29.19 69.02 -33.54
CA GLU A 355 29.76 69.04 -34.89
C GLU A 355 31.27 69.28 -34.85
N ASN A 356 31.75 70.17 -33.97
CA ASN A 356 33.18 70.42 -33.79
C ASN A 356 33.90 69.25 -33.10
N LEU A 357 33.24 68.58 -32.15
CA LEU A 357 33.75 67.34 -31.54
C LEU A 357 33.78 66.21 -32.58
N GLY A 358 32.74 66.10 -33.40
CA GLY A 358 32.62 65.15 -34.51
C GLY A 358 33.73 65.36 -35.53
N ASP A 359 33.88 66.57 -36.06
CA ASP A 359 34.90 66.95 -37.04
C ASP A 359 36.33 66.75 -36.49
N LYS A 360 36.58 67.11 -35.21
CA LYS A 360 37.87 66.83 -34.56
C LYS A 360 38.14 65.34 -34.42
N THR A 361 37.12 64.56 -34.07
CA THR A 361 37.25 63.10 -33.90
C THR A 361 37.43 62.43 -35.25
N GLU A 362 36.67 62.84 -36.26
CA GLU A 362 36.78 62.37 -37.64
C GLU A 362 38.16 62.68 -38.19
N HIS A 363 38.63 63.92 -38.09
CA HIS A 363 39.94 64.31 -38.56
C HIS A 363 41.09 63.66 -37.77
N PHE A 364 40.88 63.37 -36.47
CA PHE A 364 41.81 62.59 -35.67
C PHE A 364 41.88 61.14 -36.15
N LEU A 365 40.74 60.47 -36.33
CA LEU A 365 40.65 59.11 -36.84
C LEU A 365 41.22 59.02 -38.26
N GLU A 366 40.91 59.98 -39.12
CA GLU A 366 41.44 60.10 -40.48
C GLU A 366 42.97 60.19 -40.45
N LYS A 367 43.56 61.07 -39.64
CA LYS A 367 45.02 61.18 -39.50
C LYS A 367 45.65 59.90 -38.97
N VAL A 368 45.04 59.29 -37.95
CA VAL A 368 45.56 58.06 -37.32
C VAL A 368 45.49 56.88 -38.30
N PHE A 369 44.33 56.64 -38.91
CA PHE A 369 44.15 55.55 -39.87
C PHE A 369 44.91 55.77 -41.16
N THR A 370 45.02 57.01 -41.65
CA THR A 370 45.88 57.32 -42.82
C THR A 370 47.33 57.04 -42.49
N LYS A 371 47.82 57.43 -41.30
CA LYS A 371 49.20 57.15 -40.87
C LYS A 371 49.45 55.65 -40.69
N TRP A 372 48.52 54.92 -40.08
CA TRP A 372 48.60 53.46 -39.91
C TRP A 372 48.49 52.70 -41.23
N GLY A 373 47.55 53.08 -42.08
CA GLY A 373 47.36 52.52 -43.42
C GLY A 373 48.58 52.77 -44.30
N THR A 374 49.13 53.98 -44.27
CA THR A 374 50.39 54.32 -44.99
C THR A 374 51.56 53.49 -44.45
N PHE A 375 51.66 53.29 -43.12
CA PHE A 375 52.68 52.44 -42.51
C PHE A 375 52.58 50.99 -42.99
N PHE A 376 51.37 50.40 -42.99
CA PHE A 376 51.18 49.03 -43.46
C PHE A 376 51.35 48.87 -44.97
N ALA A 377 50.93 49.86 -45.76
CA ALA A 377 51.09 49.88 -47.21
C ALA A 377 52.55 50.11 -47.64
N SER A 378 53.36 50.80 -46.83
CA SER A 378 54.79 50.98 -47.10
C SER A 378 55.62 49.72 -46.85
N TYR A 379 55.14 48.80 -46.01
CA TYR A 379 55.83 47.53 -45.67
C TYR A 379 54.93 46.29 -45.86
N PRO A 380 54.44 46.01 -47.08
CA PRO A 380 53.40 44.99 -47.32
C PRO A 380 53.87 43.55 -47.01
N TRP A 381 55.15 43.23 -47.24
CA TRP A 381 55.66 41.89 -46.95
C TRP A 381 55.81 41.60 -45.46
N ILE A 382 56.24 42.60 -44.68
CA ILE A 382 56.40 42.48 -43.22
C ILE A 382 55.04 42.35 -42.56
N THR A 383 54.04 43.12 -43.01
CA THR A 383 52.67 43.07 -42.48
C THR A 383 51.97 41.76 -42.76
N LEU A 384 52.09 41.24 -43.99
CA LEU A 384 51.55 39.92 -44.34
C LEU A 384 52.19 38.79 -43.53
N PHE A 385 53.52 38.81 -43.35
CA PHE A 385 54.21 37.81 -42.56
C PHE A 385 53.84 37.89 -41.07
N ALA A 386 53.81 39.09 -40.49
CA ALA A 386 53.42 39.29 -39.10
C ALA A 386 51.95 38.89 -38.85
N GLY A 387 51.04 39.20 -39.79
CA GLY A 387 49.64 38.80 -39.73
C GLY A 387 49.47 37.28 -39.84
N ALA A 388 50.14 36.64 -40.81
CA ALA A 388 50.12 35.19 -40.97
C ALA A 388 50.72 34.46 -39.76
N PHE A 389 51.80 35.00 -39.20
CA PHE A 389 52.42 34.49 -37.98
C PHE A 389 51.47 34.60 -36.78
N LEU A 390 50.80 35.74 -36.60
CA LEU A 390 49.81 35.95 -35.55
C LEU A 390 48.62 34.97 -35.69
N VAL A 391 48.07 34.84 -36.90
CA VAL A 391 46.96 33.89 -37.18
C VAL A 391 47.39 32.45 -36.93
N SER A 392 48.62 32.09 -37.31
CA SER A 392 49.13 30.72 -37.10
C SER A 392 49.33 30.42 -35.61
N ILE A 393 49.85 31.36 -34.82
CA ILE A 393 50.00 31.21 -33.37
C ILE A 393 48.63 31.08 -32.69
N LEU A 394 47.68 31.94 -33.03
CA LEU A 394 46.33 31.88 -32.46
C LEU A 394 45.57 30.63 -32.92
N GLY A 395 45.77 30.21 -34.17
CA GLY A 395 45.18 29.01 -34.76
C GLY A 395 45.73 27.70 -34.18
N TYR A 396 46.99 27.68 -33.71
CA TYR A 396 47.58 26.52 -33.05
C TYR A 396 46.76 26.05 -31.83
N GLY A 397 46.02 26.95 -31.17
CA GLY A 397 45.12 26.60 -30.07
C GLY A 397 44.05 25.56 -30.42
N ILE A 398 43.70 25.39 -31.69
CA ILE A 398 42.71 24.40 -32.15
C ILE A 398 43.15 22.97 -31.83
N THR A 399 44.45 22.68 -31.75
CA THR A 399 44.94 21.32 -31.41
C THR A 399 44.62 20.91 -29.97
N PHE A 400 44.25 21.86 -29.11
CA PHE A 400 43.89 21.61 -27.70
C PHE A 400 42.39 21.68 -27.45
N ILE A 401 41.55 21.73 -28.49
CA ILE A 401 40.09 21.79 -28.30
C ILE A 401 39.58 20.45 -27.75
N GLN A 402 38.89 20.53 -26.62
CA GLN A 402 38.18 19.40 -26.01
C GLN A 402 36.68 19.61 -26.16
N ILE A 403 36.00 18.68 -26.85
CA ILE A 403 34.56 18.76 -27.10
C ILE A 403 33.85 17.92 -26.05
N THR A 404 33.06 18.57 -25.18
CA THR A 404 32.16 17.89 -24.25
C THR A 404 30.89 17.46 -24.97
N THR A 405 30.66 16.14 -25.05
CA THR A 405 29.47 15.55 -25.70
C THR A 405 28.41 15.08 -24.71
N ASP A 406 28.75 14.99 -23.42
CA ASP A 406 27.83 14.59 -22.36
C ASP A 406 26.78 15.70 -22.14
N PRO A 407 25.48 15.44 -22.46
CA PRO A 407 24.43 16.43 -22.31
C PRO A 407 24.30 16.88 -20.86
N VAL A 408 24.60 16.01 -19.91
CA VAL A 408 24.44 16.34 -18.50
C VAL A 408 25.41 17.46 -18.11
N GLN A 409 26.67 17.39 -18.56
CA GLN A 409 27.67 18.45 -18.33
C GLN A 409 27.33 19.75 -19.08
N LEU A 410 26.66 19.65 -20.24
CA LEU A 410 26.25 20.82 -21.02
C LEU A 410 25.08 21.58 -20.38
N TRP A 411 24.11 20.87 -19.81
CA TRP A 411 22.86 21.46 -19.33
C TRP A 411 22.80 21.74 -17.83
N ALA A 412 23.69 21.14 -17.03
CA ALA A 412 23.70 21.32 -15.58
C ALA A 412 25.08 21.71 -15.06
N SER A 413 25.12 22.87 -14.39
CA SER A 413 26.35 23.39 -13.80
C SER A 413 26.88 22.47 -12.69
N PRO A 414 28.20 22.35 -12.54
CA PRO A 414 28.81 21.44 -11.57
C PRO A 414 28.43 21.75 -10.11
N ASN A 415 28.14 23.03 -9.81
CA ASN A 415 27.76 23.49 -8.48
C ASN A 415 26.24 23.61 -8.30
N SER A 416 25.44 23.15 -9.25
CA SER A 416 23.98 23.13 -9.09
C SER A 416 23.58 22.13 -8.01
N LYS A 417 22.54 22.45 -7.24
CA LYS A 417 21.99 21.55 -6.22
C LYS A 417 21.67 20.17 -6.80
N SER A 418 21.03 20.12 -7.97
CA SER A 418 20.69 18.87 -8.66
C SER A 418 21.91 18.04 -9.05
N ARG A 419 23.04 18.67 -9.41
CA ARG A 419 24.30 17.95 -9.67
C ARG A 419 24.85 17.34 -8.38
N ILE A 420 24.92 18.12 -7.30
CA ILE A 420 25.46 17.66 -6.01
C ILE A 420 24.64 16.50 -5.45
N GLU A 421 23.31 16.60 -5.53
CA GLU A 421 22.40 15.52 -5.08
C GLU A 421 22.57 14.25 -5.92
N ARG A 422 22.71 14.39 -7.25
CA ARG A 422 22.97 13.25 -8.13
C ARG A 422 24.33 12.62 -7.84
N ASP A 423 25.38 13.41 -7.72
CA ASP A 423 26.73 12.88 -7.47
C ASP A 423 26.81 12.22 -6.07
N PHE A 424 26.04 12.71 -5.08
CA PHE A 424 25.84 12.02 -3.80
C PHE A 424 25.12 10.68 -3.97
N PHE A 425 24.06 10.61 -4.79
CA PHE A 425 23.36 9.35 -5.07
C PHE A 425 24.28 8.34 -5.76
N ASP A 426 24.95 8.74 -6.84
CA ASP A 426 25.80 7.87 -7.66
C ASP A 426 26.98 7.27 -6.84
N THR A 427 27.49 8.01 -5.85
CA THR A 427 28.56 7.53 -4.95
C THR A 427 28.08 6.61 -3.84
N LYS A 428 26.78 6.59 -3.53
CA LYS A 428 26.21 5.77 -2.45
C LYS A 428 25.47 4.53 -2.96
N PHE A 429 24.84 4.64 -4.12
CA PHE A 429 23.95 3.61 -4.67
C PHE A 429 24.36 3.14 -6.07
N GLU A 430 25.53 3.57 -6.54
CA GLU A 430 25.98 3.44 -7.93
C GLU A 430 25.16 4.32 -8.90
N PRO A 431 25.68 4.60 -10.11
CA PRO A 431 24.91 5.32 -11.11
C PRO A 431 23.63 4.58 -11.49
N PHE A 432 22.58 5.34 -11.80
CA PHE A 432 21.34 4.75 -12.33
C PHE A 432 21.61 3.85 -13.53
N PHE A 433 20.97 2.67 -13.54
CA PHE A 433 21.04 1.74 -14.66
C PHE A 433 20.47 2.37 -15.94
N ARG A 434 21.01 1.95 -17.07
CA ARG A 434 20.54 2.37 -18.40
C ARG A 434 19.26 1.62 -18.76
N ILE A 435 18.24 2.36 -19.20
CA ILE A 435 16.95 1.79 -19.59
C ILE A 435 16.83 1.82 -21.11
N GLU A 436 16.64 0.64 -21.71
CA GLU A 436 16.26 0.49 -23.11
C GLU A 436 14.78 0.08 -23.17
N GLN A 437 13.92 0.93 -23.73
CA GLN A 437 12.47 0.74 -23.71
C GLN A 437 11.91 0.53 -25.12
N ILE A 438 11.06 -0.49 -25.28
CA ILE A 438 10.32 -0.76 -26.51
C ILE A 438 8.82 -0.66 -26.20
N ILE A 439 8.11 0.21 -26.92
CA ILE A 439 6.66 0.37 -26.80
C ILE A 439 6.01 -0.24 -28.04
N ILE A 440 5.31 -1.36 -27.85
CA ILE A 440 4.66 -2.11 -28.94
C ILE A 440 3.15 -1.94 -28.82
N LYS A 441 2.46 -1.73 -29.94
CA LYS A 441 1.00 -1.68 -30.00
C LYS A 441 0.45 -2.65 -31.03
N ALA A 442 -0.66 -3.29 -30.71
CA ALA A 442 -1.44 -4.08 -31.65
C ALA A 442 -2.20 -3.15 -32.62
N VAL A 443 -2.17 -3.48 -33.92
CA VAL A 443 -2.92 -2.76 -34.97
C VAL A 443 -3.79 -3.76 -35.71
N ASN A 444 -5.02 -3.37 -36.04
CA ASN A 444 -6.00 -4.21 -36.77
C ASN A 444 -6.42 -5.52 -36.06
N LEU A 445 -6.31 -5.58 -34.73
CA LEU A 445 -6.81 -6.70 -33.93
C LEU A 445 -8.04 -6.27 -33.12
N PRO A 446 -9.07 -7.13 -33.01
CA PRO A 446 -10.24 -6.84 -32.19
C PRO A 446 -9.95 -7.01 -30.69
N ASN A 447 -10.83 -6.44 -29.86
CA ASN A 447 -10.81 -6.68 -28.42
C ASN A 447 -11.23 -8.12 -28.11
N ILE A 448 -10.66 -8.70 -27.05
CA ILE A 448 -10.93 -10.08 -26.64
C ILE A 448 -11.96 -10.05 -25.52
N ILE A 449 -13.01 -10.86 -25.64
CA ILE A 449 -14.05 -10.96 -24.61
C ILE A 449 -13.87 -12.28 -23.88
N HIS A 450 -13.43 -12.21 -22.63
CA HIS A 450 -13.28 -13.38 -21.76
C HIS A 450 -14.51 -13.52 -20.87
N LYS A 451 -15.22 -14.64 -20.98
CA LYS A 451 -16.35 -14.94 -20.09
C LYS A 451 -15.79 -15.48 -18.78
N THR A 452 -16.09 -14.83 -17.67
CA THR A 452 -15.72 -15.29 -16.33
C THR A 452 -16.97 -15.51 -15.49
N SER A 453 -16.82 -16.21 -14.36
CA SER A 453 -17.85 -16.42 -13.35
C SER A 453 -18.54 -15.12 -12.86
N ASN A 454 -17.87 -13.96 -12.98
CA ASN A 454 -18.41 -12.65 -12.61
C ASN A 454 -18.91 -11.80 -13.80
N GLY A 455 -18.97 -12.38 -15.01
CA GLY A 455 -19.40 -11.71 -16.24
C GLY A 455 -18.34 -11.63 -17.35
N PRO A 456 -18.70 -11.10 -18.54
CA PRO A 456 -17.76 -10.90 -19.63
C PRO A 456 -16.81 -9.73 -19.34
N ILE A 457 -15.50 -10.00 -19.36
CA ILE A 457 -14.42 -9.02 -19.24
C ILE A 457 -13.85 -8.77 -20.63
N THR A 458 -13.71 -7.51 -21.02
CA THR A 458 -13.11 -7.10 -22.29
C THR A 458 -11.64 -6.75 -22.11
N PHE A 459 -10.76 -7.49 -22.77
CA PHE A 459 -9.34 -7.19 -22.86
C PHE A 459 -9.02 -6.44 -24.16
N GLY A 460 -8.00 -5.58 -24.10
CA GLY A 460 -7.48 -4.89 -25.28
C GLY A 460 -6.83 -5.85 -26.29
N PRO A 461 -6.59 -5.38 -27.52
CA PRO A 461 -6.09 -6.21 -28.62
C PRO A 461 -4.64 -6.69 -28.42
N VAL A 462 -3.90 -6.05 -27.50
CA VAL A 462 -2.52 -6.42 -27.14
C VAL A 462 -2.45 -7.81 -26.47
N PHE A 463 -3.53 -8.26 -25.84
CA PHE A 463 -3.57 -9.56 -25.18
C PHE A 463 -3.91 -10.72 -26.14
N HIS A 464 -3.90 -10.48 -27.45
CA HIS A 464 -4.14 -11.53 -28.43
C HIS A 464 -2.98 -12.53 -28.42
N LYS A 465 -3.29 -13.83 -28.37
CA LYS A 465 -2.27 -14.89 -28.28
C LYS A 465 -1.20 -14.74 -29.37
N ASP A 466 -1.61 -14.63 -30.63
CA ASP A 466 -0.68 -14.46 -31.76
C ASP A 466 0.23 -13.24 -31.61
N PHE A 467 -0.31 -12.12 -31.09
CA PHE A 467 0.48 -10.91 -30.87
C PHE A 467 1.49 -11.11 -29.74
N LEU A 468 1.07 -11.71 -28.62
CA LEU A 468 1.97 -12.02 -27.52
C LEU A 468 3.09 -12.96 -27.97
N THR A 469 2.80 -14.00 -28.74
CA THR A 469 3.82 -14.94 -29.27
C THR A 469 4.85 -14.22 -30.16
N VAL A 470 4.43 -13.27 -30.99
CA VAL A 470 5.37 -12.45 -31.78
C VAL A 470 6.24 -11.58 -30.86
N VAL A 471 5.66 -10.99 -29.82
CA VAL A 471 6.41 -10.20 -28.82
C VAL A 471 7.43 -11.07 -28.07
N PHE A 472 7.08 -12.32 -27.76
CA PHE A 472 8.00 -13.28 -27.14
C PHE A 472 9.21 -13.55 -28.03
N ASN A 473 8.97 -13.88 -29.31
CA ASN A 473 10.04 -14.15 -30.26
C ASN A 473 10.97 -12.94 -30.41
N LEU A 474 10.41 -11.73 -30.47
CA LEU A 474 11.21 -10.50 -30.49
C LEU A 474 12.05 -10.33 -29.22
N GLN A 475 11.49 -10.65 -28.04
CA GLN A 475 12.23 -10.61 -26.78
C GLN A 475 13.41 -11.59 -26.78
N GLU A 476 13.20 -12.82 -27.25
CA GLU A 476 14.25 -13.84 -27.35
C GLU A 476 15.32 -13.46 -28.37
N GLU A 477 14.94 -12.84 -29.50
CA GLU A 477 15.90 -12.28 -30.45
C GLU A 477 16.76 -11.18 -29.80
N ILE A 478 16.15 -10.30 -29.00
CA ILE A 478 16.87 -9.22 -28.28
C ILE A 478 17.84 -9.79 -27.23
N LYS A 479 17.41 -10.81 -26.47
CA LYS A 479 18.27 -11.49 -25.48
C LYS A 479 19.53 -12.09 -26.11
N ASN A 480 19.42 -12.55 -27.36
CA ASN A 480 20.49 -13.20 -28.10
C ASN A 480 21.32 -12.26 -29.00
N ILE A 481 21.13 -10.93 -28.90
CA ILE A 481 21.95 -9.97 -29.64
C ILE A 481 23.41 -10.08 -29.18
N ASN A 482 24.30 -10.28 -30.15
CA ASN A 482 25.74 -10.27 -29.95
C ASN A 482 26.34 -9.01 -30.60
N ALA A 483 26.91 -8.13 -29.79
CA ALA A 483 27.62 -6.95 -30.24
C ALA A 483 29.14 -7.17 -30.07
N ASN A 484 29.81 -7.63 -31.13
CA ASN A 484 31.27 -7.82 -31.17
C ASN A 484 31.85 -8.69 -30.03
N GLY A 485 31.12 -9.73 -29.61
CA GLY A 485 31.53 -10.64 -28.54
C GLY A 485 30.99 -10.27 -27.16
N THR A 486 30.21 -9.20 -27.05
CA THR A 486 29.47 -8.84 -25.83
C THR A 486 28.01 -9.27 -25.96
N PHE A 487 27.53 -9.99 -24.95
CA PHE A 487 26.16 -10.47 -24.84
C PHE A 487 25.40 -9.67 -23.77
N LEU A 488 24.08 -9.87 -23.70
CA LEU A 488 23.23 -9.17 -22.73
C LEU A 488 23.65 -9.44 -21.28
N ASN A 489 24.03 -10.68 -20.96
CA ASN A 489 24.43 -11.10 -19.61
C ASN A 489 25.72 -10.41 -19.11
N ASP A 490 26.55 -9.88 -20.01
CA ASP A 490 27.78 -9.17 -19.64
C ASP A 490 27.53 -7.74 -19.12
N ILE A 491 26.38 -7.15 -19.46
CA ILE A 491 26.07 -5.73 -19.22
C ILE A 491 24.77 -5.47 -18.47
N CYS A 492 23.91 -6.50 -18.33
CA CYS A 492 22.60 -6.33 -17.72
C CYS A 492 22.70 -6.11 -16.21
N TYR A 493 21.66 -5.50 -15.66
CA TYR A 493 21.50 -5.39 -14.21
C TYR A 493 20.80 -6.64 -13.68
N ALA A 494 21.44 -7.34 -12.74
CA ALA A 494 20.97 -8.58 -12.12
C ALA A 494 21.01 -8.44 -10.58
N PRO A 495 19.88 -8.12 -9.92
CA PRO A 495 19.86 -7.75 -8.49
C PRO A 495 19.99 -8.95 -7.54
N LEU A 496 19.75 -10.17 -8.03
CA LEU A 496 19.76 -11.41 -7.24
C LEU A 496 21.04 -12.23 -7.45
N SER A 497 21.92 -11.83 -8.38
CA SER A 497 23.20 -12.50 -8.61
C SER A 497 24.23 -12.01 -7.61
N ASP A 498 25.01 -12.93 -7.06
CA ASP A 498 26.18 -12.59 -6.25
C ASP A 498 27.34 -12.17 -7.16
N GLU A 499 28.20 -11.25 -6.71
CA GLU A 499 29.37 -10.76 -7.48
C GLU A 499 30.34 -11.85 -7.96
N LYS A 500 30.22 -13.08 -7.44
CA LYS A 500 31.12 -14.21 -7.74
C LYS A 500 30.48 -15.28 -8.65
N SER A 501 29.20 -15.15 -8.98
CA SER A 501 28.52 -16.08 -9.89
C SER A 501 28.54 -15.55 -11.31
N ASP A 502 28.79 -16.43 -12.28
CA ASP A 502 28.59 -16.12 -13.69
C ASP A 502 27.11 -15.78 -13.91
N ILE A 503 26.84 -14.57 -14.41
CA ILE A 503 25.49 -14.07 -14.64
C ILE A 503 24.93 -14.74 -15.91
N ASN A 504 23.78 -15.40 -15.77
CA ASN A 504 23.05 -15.91 -16.91
C ASN A 504 22.05 -14.88 -17.43
N THR A 505 21.65 -15.01 -18.70
CA THR A 505 20.64 -14.12 -19.31
C THR A 505 19.29 -14.15 -18.59
N SER A 506 18.98 -15.22 -17.86
CA SER A 506 17.78 -15.35 -17.03
C SER A 506 17.79 -14.48 -15.78
N ASP A 507 18.98 -14.09 -15.30
CA ASP A 507 19.15 -13.32 -14.05
C ASP A 507 19.02 -11.81 -14.30
N CYS A 508 19.11 -11.41 -15.56
CA CYS A 508 18.95 -10.04 -16.02
C CYS A 508 17.51 -9.54 -15.83
N ILE A 509 17.35 -8.29 -15.38
CA ILE A 509 16.02 -7.67 -15.30
C ILE A 509 15.48 -7.39 -16.72
N ILE A 510 14.38 -8.06 -17.07
CA ILE A 510 13.58 -7.77 -18.26
C ILE A 510 12.13 -7.60 -17.82
N GLN A 511 11.62 -6.38 -17.95
CA GLN A 511 10.26 -6.03 -17.52
C GLN A 511 9.29 -6.11 -18.70
N SER A 512 8.70 -7.29 -18.89
CA SER A 512 7.67 -7.54 -19.91
C SER A 512 6.51 -8.35 -19.33
N ILE A 513 5.42 -8.46 -20.09
CA ILE A 513 4.28 -9.32 -19.74
C ILE A 513 4.66 -10.81 -19.65
N TRP A 514 5.73 -11.21 -20.35
CA TRP A 514 6.24 -12.59 -20.36
C TRP A 514 6.88 -13.01 -19.04
N GLY A 515 7.26 -12.03 -18.19
CA GLY A 515 7.71 -12.31 -16.83
C GLY A 515 6.68 -13.07 -15.98
N TYR A 516 5.38 -12.89 -16.21
CA TYR A 516 4.33 -13.67 -15.53
C TYR A 516 4.38 -15.17 -15.90
N PHE A 517 4.78 -15.48 -17.13
CA PHE A 517 4.89 -16.82 -17.66
C PHE A 517 6.32 -17.38 -17.54
N GLN A 518 7.21 -16.71 -16.80
CA GLN A 518 8.64 -17.07 -16.67
C GLN A 518 9.32 -17.25 -18.03
N ASP A 519 8.97 -16.42 -19.01
CA ASP A 519 9.50 -16.49 -20.38
C ASP A 519 9.35 -17.88 -21.03
N ASP A 520 8.28 -18.61 -20.71
CA ASP A 520 7.94 -19.89 -21.33
C ASP A 520 6.64 -19.79 -22.11
N LEU A 521 6.71 -20.06 -23.42
CA LEU A 521 5.56 -20.05 -24.32
C LEU A 521 4.53 -21.13 -23.97
N SER A 522 4.97 -22.28 -23.44
CA SER A 522 4.07 -23.40 -23.10
C SER A 522 3.10 -23.05 -21.97
N ARG A 523 3.54 -22.21 -21.02
CA ARG A 523 2.71 -21.75 -19.90
C ARG A 523 1.57 -20.84 -20.32
N LEU A 524 1.72 -20.11 -21.43
CA LEU A 524 0.61 -19.34 -22.01
C LEU A 524 -0.50 -20.26 -22.56
N GLU A 525 -0.18 -21.51 -22.89
CA GLU A 525 -1.14 -22.47 -23.42
C GLU A 525 -1.88 -23.26 -22.32
N GLU A 526 -1.47 -23.11 -21.06
CA GLU A 526 -2.16 -23.71 -19.92
C GLU A 526 -3.53 -23.05 -19.71
N THR A 527 -4.57 -23.87 -19.63
CA THR A 527 -5.94 -23.43 -19.30
C THR A 527 -6.39 -24.06 -17.99
N GLU A 528 -6.96 -23.26 -17.10
CA GLU A 528 -7.68 -23.71 -15.89
C GLU A 528 -9.19 -23.57 -16.10
N GLU A 529 -9.97 -24.53 -15.61
CA GLU A 529 -11.45 -24.42 -15.60
C GLU A 529 -11.91 -23.66 -14.34
N ASP A 530 -12.36 -22.41 -14.49
CA ASP A 530 -13.08 -21.69 -13.44
C ASP A 530 -14.60 -21.81 -13.67
N ASN A 531 -15.26 -22.63 -12.86
CA ASN A 531 -16.73 -22.76 -12.83
C ASN A 531 -17.36 -23.04 -14.22
N GLY A 532 -16.74 -23.90 -15.02
CA GLY A 532 -17.22 -24.29 -16.36
C GLY A 532 -16.77 -23.36 -17.50
N PHE A 533 -15.88 -22.41 -17.23
CA PHE A 533 -15.22 -21.60 -18.25
C PHE A 533 -13.72 -21.89 -18.27
N ASN A 534 -13.17 -22.16 -19.46
CA ASN A 534 -11.73 -22.25 -19.65
C ASN A 534 -11.13 -20.85 -19.55
N VAL A 535 -10.30 -20.63 -18.54
CA VAL A 535 -9.51 -19.43 -18.33
C VAL A 535 -8.07 -19.76 -18.66
N LEU A 536 -7.38 -18.90 -19.40
CA LEU A 536 -5.92 -19.03 -19.55
C LEU A 536 -5.28 -18.78 -18.18
N ARG A 537 -4.37 -19.68 -17.78
CA ARG A 537 -3.73 -19.65 -16.47
C ARG A 537 -2.85 -18.42 -16.26
#